data_AF-A0A9W4CM28-F1
#
_entry.id   AF-A0A9W4CM28-F1
#
_cell.length_a   1.000
_cell.length_b   1.000
_cell.length_c   1.000
_cell.angle_alpha   90.00
_cell.angle_beta   90.00
_cell.angle_gamma   90.00
#
_symmetry.space_group_name_H-M   'P 1'
#
loop_
_entity.id
_entity.type
_entity.pdbx_description
1 polymer ?
#
loop_
_entity_poly.entity_id
_entity_poly.type
_entity_poly.pdbx_seq_one_letter_code
_entity_poly.pdbx_strand_id
1 'polypeptide(L)'
;MFEVENYLFPNSDTVEGHPTHDEYINCPASAFLKFCVSAKDSIEYCKNNFPNNYNNPANLTRESNIRTQHIINSTLALLMGHFETYQKYLFAGIFEKTIYLQDFKADHFFNHLGFKQGILEIKSIHLLGYRGESAVTTGIILADTLKDWHNPEIVNKYMKSFGFQTDFFSNDDKKDLECFWQLRHSIVHTAATLTKPDAQKVQRLNDFAGKNIIFKNNFIYELAKRMHRMVKEANARISNPFMERLRSDCNQQERDSIKLFFEVKTLDRKWKNFNFE
;
A
#
# COMPACT_ATOMS: atom_id res chain seq x y z
N MET A 1 -11.62 30.48 17.17
CA MET A 1 -10.60 30.12 16.17
C MET A 1 -10.74 28.63 15.91
N PHE A 2 -10.61 28.14 14.68
CA PHE A 2 -10.62 26.70 14.43
C PHE A 2 -9.23 26.14 14.76
N GLU A 3 -9.11 25.46 15.89
CA GLU A 3 -7.87 24.85 16.38
C GLU A 3 -7.92 23.35 16.04
N VAL A 4 -7.20 22.97 14.98
CA VAL A 4 -7.21 21.59 14.42
C VAL A 4 -6.72 20.58 15.44
N GLU A 5 -5.79 20.99 16.30
CA GLU A 5 -5.13 20.17 17.31
C GLU A 5 -6.14 19.53 18.28
N ASN A 6 -7.24 20.23 18.56
CA ASN A 6 -8.31 19.74 19.44
C ASN A 6 -9.13 18.58 18.84
N TYR A 7 -8.94 18.26 17.56
CA TYR A 7 -9.62 17.17 16.85
C TYR A 7 -8.69 15.98 16.55
N LEU A 8 -7.44 16.04 17.01
CA LEU A 8 -6.48 14.94 16.88
C LEU A 8 -6.37 14.18 18.20
N PHE A 9 -6.47 12.85 18.14
CA PHE A 9 -6.14 12.03 19.30
C PHE A 9 -4.61 11.96 19.46
N PRO A 10 -4.05 12.30 20.62
CA PRO A 10 -2.67 11.95 20.91
C PRO A 10 -2.57 10.42 20.86
N ASN A 11 -1.51 9.91 20.27
CA ASN A 11 -1.30 8.52 19.83
C ASN A 11 -1.25 7.47 20.98
N SER A 12 -1.78 7.78 22.16
CA SER A 12 -1.75 6.95 23.38
C SER A 12 -2.77 5.82 23.39
N ASP A 13 -3.84 5.92 22.61
CA ASP A 13 -4.84 4.86 22.47
C ASP A 13 -4.81 4.35 21.03
N THR A 14 -4.31 3.12 20.83
CA THR A 14 -4.37 2.47 19.53
C THR A 14 -5.83 2.26 19.15
N VAL A 15 -6.35 3.02 18.19
CA VAL A 15 -7.66 2.76 17.59
C VAL A 15 -7.60 1.40 16.91
N GLU A 16 -8.31 0.42 17.46
CA GLU A 16 -8.33 -0.95 16.94
C GLU A 16 -8.75 -0.95 15.46
N GLY A 17 -7.90 -1.51 14.60
CA GLY A 17 -8.12 -1.57 13.14
C GLY A 17 -7.30 -0.56 12.32
N HIS A 18 -6.76 0.49 12.94
CA HIS A 18 -5.81 1.38 12.27
C HIS A 18 -4.36 0.89 12.50
N PRO A 19 -3.61 0.55 11.44
CA PRO A 19 -2.25 0.06 11.61
C PRO A 19 -1.32 1.16 12.14
N THR A 20 -0.41 0.80 13.04
CA THR A 20 0.66 1.69 13.52
C THR A 20 1.90 1.63 12.62
N HIS A 21 2.80 2.60 12.76
CA HIS A 21 4.10 2.55 12.08
C HIS A 21 4.91 1.31 12.48
N ASP A 22 4.86 0.91 13.75
CA ASP A 22 5.54 -0.30 14.23
C ASP A 22 5.01 -1.58 13.59
N GLU A 23 3.70 -1.65 13.33
CA GLU A 23 3.13 -2.78 12.56
C GLU A 23 3.71 -2.84 11.14
N TYR A 24 3.88 -1.68 10.48
CA TYR A 24 4.53 -1.61 9.17
C TYR A 24 6.03 -1.94 9.22
N ILE A 25 6.76 -1.53 10.25
CA ILE A 25 8.19 -1.88 10.43
C ILE A 25 8.37 -3.39 10.53
N ASN A 26 7.52 -4.03 11.34
CA ASN A 26 7.65 -5.44 11.66
C ASN A 26 7.13 -6.36 10.55
N CYS A 27 5.98 -6.05 9.95
CA CYS A 27 5.36 -6.90 8.95
C CYS A 27 4.49 -6.06 7.97
N PRO A 28 5.12 -5.36 7.00
CA PRO A 28 4.45 -4.37 6.16
C PRO A 28 3.20 -4.89 5.44
N ALA A 29 3.27 -6.11 4.90
CA ALA A 29 2.17 -6.72 4.16
C ALA A 29 0.97 -7.00 5.07
N SER A 30 1.21 -7.62 6.23
CA SER A 30 0.14 -7.92 7.19
C SER A 30 -0.51 -6.66 7.75
N ALA A 31 0.27 -5.60 8.01
CA ALA A 31 -0.23 -4.30 8.46
C ALA A 31 -1.19 -3.66 7.44
N PHE A 32 -0.79 -3.64 6.16
CA PHE A 32 -1.65 -3.13 5.09
C PHE A 32 -2.91 -3.97 4.87
N LEU A 33 -2.80 -5.29 4.93
CA LEU A 33 -3.97 -6.17 4.74
C LEU A 33 -4.94 -6.12 5.93
N LYS A 34 -4.44 -5.90 7.15
CA LYS A 34 -5.27 -5.58 8.32
C LYS A 34 -6.12 -4.33 8.06
N PHE A 35 -5.52 -3.26 7.53
CA PHE A 35 -6.26 -2.07 7.13
C PHE A 35 -7.28 -2.36 6.02
N CYS A 36 -6.90 -3.11 4.96
CA CYS A 36 -7.82 -3.44 3.87
C CYS A 36 -9.09 -4.16 4.36
N VAL A 37 -8.93 -5.12 5.28
CA VAL A 37 -10.06 -5.86 5.87
C VAL A 37 -10.91 -4.93 6.73
N SER A 38 -10.28 -4.16 7.62
CA SER A 38 -10.97 -3.20 8.49
C SER A 38 -11.78 -2.20 7.67
N ALA A 39 -11.17 -1.59 6.66
CA ALA A 39 -11.84 -0.64 5.76
C ALA A 39 -13.06 -1.25 5.06
N LYS A 40 -12.92 -2.46 4.52
CA LYS A 40 -14.02 -3.21 3.91
C LYS A 40 -15.14 -3.48 4.92
N ASP A 41 -14.82 -3.97 6.11
CA ASP A 41 -15.80 -4.28 7.16
C ASP A 41 -16.52 -3.02 7.65
N SER A 42 -15.83 -1.89 7.79
CA SER A 42 -16.45 -0.61 8.14
C SER A 42 -17.47 -0.15 7.11
N ILE A 43 -17.17 -0.27 5.81
CA ILE A 43 -18.12 0.10 4.75
C ILE A 43 -19.34 -0.82 4.76
N GLU A 44 -19.14 -2.14 4.89
CA GLU A 44 -20.25 -3.09 4.95
C GLU A 44 -21.11 -2.85 6.19
N TYR A 45 -20.49 -2.55 7.34
CA TYR A 45 -21.21 -2.15 8.55
C TYR A 45 -22.06 -0.91 8.31
N CYS A 46 -21.50 0.16 7.72
CA CYS A 46 -22.27 1.36 7.39
C CYS A 46 -23.44 1.05 6.45
N LYS A 47 -23.20 0.29 5.37
CA LYS A 47 -24.24 -0.09 4.41
C LYS A 47 -25.40 -0.83 5.08
N ASN A 48 -25.10 -1.78 5.96
CA ASN A 48 -26.12 -2.58 6.65
C ASN A 48 -26.94 -1.77 7.67
N ASN A 49 -26.42 -0.64 8.14
CA ASN A 49 -27.08 0.24 9.10
C ASN A 49 -27.70 1.49 8.46
N PHE A 50 -27.46 1.73 7.17
CA PHE A 50 -28.09 2.84 6.47
C PHE A 50 -29.56 2.55 6.13
N PRO A 51 -30.43 3.57 6.11
CA PRO A 51 -31.84 3.38 5.77
C PRO A 51 -32.03 2.74 4.39
N ASN A 52 -32.90 1.73 4.34
CA ASN A 52 -33.34 1.08 3.10
C ASN A 52 -34.62 1.74 2.58
N ASN A 53 -34.91 1.53 1.30
CA ASN A 53 -36.15 1.99 0.69
C ASN A 53 -37.33 1.18 1.23
N TYR A 54 -38.37 1.87 1.72
CA TYR A 54 -39.58 1.23 2.25
C TYR A 54 -40.23 0.27 1.25
N ASN A 55 -40.27 0.67 -0.04
CA ASN A 55 -40.88 -0.12 -1.11
C ASN A 55 -39.97 -1.23 -1.66
N ASN A 56 -38.68 -1.20 -1.34
CA ASN A 56 -37.73 -2.24 -1.70
C ASN A 56 -36.59 -2.31 -0.66
N PRO A 57 -36.77 -3.08 0.42
CA PRO A 57 -35.80 -3.16 1.51
C PRO A 57 -34.42 -3.69 1.10
N ALA A 58 -34.31 -4.31 -0.08
CA ALA A 58 -33.02 -4.76 -0.63
C ALA A 58 -32.18 -3.61 -1.21
N ASN A 59 -32.77 -2.42 -1.39
CA ASN A 59 -32.12 -1.26 -1.96
C ASN A 59 -31.98 -0.12 -0.94
N LEU A 60 -30.78 0.44 -0.85
CA LEU A 60 -30.52 1.67 -0.11
C LEU A 60 -31.37 2.83 -0.66
N THR A 61 -31.78 3.75 0.22
CA THR A 61 -32.39 5.02 -0.23
C THR A 61 -31.40 5.83 -1.08
N ARG A 62 -31.89 6.84 -1.81
CA ARG A 62 -31.02 7.75 -2.58
C ARG A 62 -29.96 8.41 -1.70
N GLU A 63 -30.34 8.89 -0.52
CA GLU A 63 -29.40 9.52 0.41
C GLU A 63 -28.37 8.52 0.95
N SER A 64 -28.81 7.32 1.32
CA SER A 64 -27.92 6.24 1.76
C SER A 64 -26.90 5.90 0.68
N ASN A 65 -27.30 5.82 -0.59
CA ASN A 65 -26.37 5.61 -1.71
C ASN A 65 -25.34 6.74 -1.83
N ILE A 66 -25.76 8.00 -1.71
CA ILE A 66 -24.83 9.14 -1.76
C ILE A 66 -23.80 9.05 -0.62
N ARG A 67 -24.24 8.77 0.61
CA ARG A 67 -23.37 8.59 1.77
C ARG A 67 -22.39 7.43 1.55
N THR A 68 -22.87 6.30 1.03
CA THR A 68 -22.02 5.15 0.69
C THR A 68 -20.96 5.51 -0.36
N GLN A 69 -21.30 6.27 -1.40
CA GLN A 69 -20.32 6.68 -2.41
C GLN A 69 -19.22 7.59 -1.83
N HIS A 70 -19.57 8.53 -0.95
CA HIS A 70 -18.57 9.36 -0.28
C HIS A 70 -17.60 8.53 0.55
N ILE A 71 -18.11 7.54 1.29
CA ILE A 71 -17.28 6.63 2.09
C ILE A 71 -16.41 5.77 1.19
N ILE A 72 -16.96 5.15 0.12
CA ILE A 72 -16.16 4.32 -0.79
C ILE A 72 -15.04 5.13 -1.45
N ASN A 73 -15.34 6.34 -1.93
CA ASN A 73 -14.36 7.21 -2.57
C ASN A 73 -13.24 7.60 -1.60
N SER A 74 -13.57 8.06 -0.38
CA SER A 74 -12.57 8.43 0.61
C SER A 74 -11.74 7.22 1.06
N THR A 75 -12.37 6.06 1.23
CA THR A 75 -11.68 4.82 1.58
C THR A 75 -10.73 4.35 0.48
N LEU A 76 -11.08 4.45 -0.81
CA LEU A 76 -10.13 4.13 -1.88
C LEU A 76 -8.90 5.04 -1.82
N ALA A 77 -9.10 6.35 -1.65
CA ALA A 77 -8.00 7.30 -1.53
C ALA A 77 -7.07 6.99 -0.34
N LEU A 78 -7.67 6.69 0.83
CA LEU A 78 -6.94 6.32 2.04
C LEU A 78 -6.21 4.97 1.89
N LEU A 79 -6.87 3.96 1.31
CA LEU A 79 -6.28 2.64 1.05
C LEU A 79 -5.05 2.74 0.15
N MET A 80 -5.11 3.54 -0.92
CA MET A 80 -3.95 3.75 -1.77
C MET A 80 -2.81 4.47 -1.04
N GLY A 81 -3.12 5.36 -0.09
CA GLY A 81 -2.10 5.94 0.81
C GLY A 81 -1.43 4.88 1.67
N HIS A 82 -2.20 3.99 2.30
CA HIS A 82 -1.64 2.85 3.04
C HIS A 82 -0.86 1.87 2.15
N PHE A 83 -1.26 1.70 0.89
CA PHE A 83 -0.54 0.86 -0.06
C PHE A 83 0.85 1.44 -0.38
N GLU A 84 0.97 2.76 -0.54
CA GLU A 84 2.26 3.44 -0.67
C GLU A 84 3.13 3.23 0.58
N THR A 85 2.54 3.36 1.77
CA THR A 85 3.23 3.06 3.04
C THR A 85 3.76 1.63 3.05
N TYR A 86 2.94 0.64 2.66
CA TYR A 86 3.39 -0.74 2.51
C TYR A 86 4.60 -0.88 1.59
N GLN A 87 4.58 -0.26 0.41
CA GLN A 87 5.68 -0.35 -0.56
C GLN A 87 6.98 0.21 0.04
N LYS A 88 6.89 1.39 0.67
CA LYS A 88 8.04 2.06 1.30
C LYS A 88 8.62 1.27 2.46
N TYR A 89 7.78 0.77 3.36
CA TYR A 89 8.22 -0.01 4.52
C TYR A 89 8.76 -1.39 4.13
N LEU A 90 8.19 -2.02 3.10
CA LEU A 90 8.75 -3.23 2.53
C LEU A 90 10.14 -2.97 1.94
N PHE A 91 10.29 -1.93 1.11
CA PHE A 91 11.58 -1.54 0.55
C PHE A 91 12.61 -1.23 1.64
N ALA A 92 12.23 -0.41 2.63
CA ALA A 92 13.09 -0.03 3.74
C ALA A 92 13.54 -1.26 4.55
N GLY A 93 12.61 -2.15 4.90
CA GLY A 93 12.94 -3.35 5.66
C GLY A 93 13.77 -4.38 4.88
N ILE A 94 13.60 -4.47 3.55
CA ILE A 94 14.50 -5.25 2.69
C ILE A 94 15.91 -4.65 2.74
N PHE A 95 16.03 -3.32 2.59
CA PHE A 95 17.31 -2.62 2.65
C PHE A 95 18.06 -2.90 3.96
N GLU A 96 17.40 -2.73 5.11
CA GLU A 96 18.03 -3.01 6.41
C GLU A 96 18.48 -4.46 6.54
N LYS A 97 17.72 -5.40 5.95
CA LYS A 97 18.05 -6.83 6.00
C LYS A 97 19.11 -7.24 4.98
N THR A 98 19.58 -6.35 4.11
CA THR A 98 20.66 -6.68 3.16
C THR A 98 21.96 -7.10 3.84
N ILE A 99 22.17 -6.71 5.10
CA ILE A 99 23.31 -7.16 5.93
C ILE A 99 23.38 -8.69 6.10
N TYR A 100 22.26 -9.38 5.91
CA TYR A 100 22.14 -10.84 6.01
C TYR A 100 22.31 -11.55 4.67
N LEU A 101 22.53 -10.83 3.57
CA LEU A 101 22.73 -11.40 2.24
C LEU A 101 24.20 -11.70 1.97
N GLN A 102 24.48 -12.81 1.28
CA GLN A 102 25.84 -13.24 0.95
C GLN A 102 26.56 -12.33 -0.05
N ASP A 103 25.85 -11.85 -1.07
CA ASP A 103 26.45 -11.11 -2.20
C ASP A 103 25.73 -9.78 -2.48
N PHE A 104 25.32 -9.04 -1.45
CA PHE A 104 24.74 -7.71 -1.68
C PHE A 104 25.80 -6.72 -2.19
N LYS A 105 25.63 -6.26 -3.44
CA LYS A 105 26.54 -5.30 -4.09
C LYS A 105 25.98 -3.89 -3.96
N ALA A 106 26.46 -3.14 -2.97
CA ALA A 106 26.01 -1.76 -2.71
C ALA A 106 26.12 -0.85 -3.94
N ASP A 107 27.25 -0.89 -4.66
CA ASP A 107 27.44 -0.08 -5.87
C ASP A 107 26.42 -0.43 -6.96
N HIS A 108 26.12 -1.72 -7.13
CA HIS A 108 25.09 -2.15 -8.09
C HIS A 108 23.72 -1.61 -7.68
N PHE A 109 23.36 -1.72 -6.40
CA PHE A 109 22.11 -1.25 -5.85
C PHE A 109 21.91 0.25 -6.06
N PHE A 110 22.87 1.09 -5.63
CA PHE A 110 22.75 2.53 -5.75
C PHE A 110 22.78 3.02 -7.20
N ASN A 111 23.58 2.38 -8.07
CA ASN A 111 23.56 2.69 -9.51
C ASN A 111 22.20 2.38 -10.15
N HIS A 112 21.55 1.28 -9.77
CA HIS A 112 20.22 0.92 -10.27
C HIS A 112 19.11 1.83 -9.77
N LEU A 113 19.25 2.39 -8.57
CA LEU A 113 18.36 3.44 -8.06
C LEU A 113 18.57 4.80 -8.76
N GLY A 114 19.60 4.91 -9.60
CA GLY A 114 19.91 6.13 -10.37
C GLY A 114 20.99 7.02 -9.73
N PHE A 115 21.66 6.57 -8.67
CA PHE A 115 22.69 7.33 -7.97
C PHE A 115 24.08 7.06 -8.57
N LYS A 116 24.35 7.69 -9.72
CA LYS A 116 25.56 7.43 -10.52
C LYS A 116 26.85 8.11 -9.99
N GLN A 117 26.76 8.99 -8.99
CA GLN A 117 27.90 9.79 -8.50
C GLN A 117 27.96 9.91 -6.96
N GLY A 118 27.33 8.97 -6.23
CA GLY A 118 27.49 8.85 -4.77
C GLY A 118 26.83 9.94 -3.91
N ILE A 119 26.26 11.00 -4.49
CA ILE A 119 25.52 12.02 -3.73
C ILE A 119 24.02 11.82 -3.96
N LEU A 120 23.35 11.33 -2.92
CA LEU A 120 21.91 11.39 -2.77
C LEU A 120 21.55 12.78 -2.24
N GLU A 121 20.72 13.54 -2.96
CA GLU A 121 20.08 14.72 -2.39
C GLU A 121 18.98 14.26 -1.40
N ILE A 122 19.38 13.90 -0.18
CA ILE A 122 18.44 13.73 0.92
C ILE A 122 18.04 15.13 1.37
N LYS A 123 16.75 15.46 1.26
CA LYS A 123 16.25 16.73 1.76
C LYS A 123 16.50 16.82 3.27
N SER A 124 17.09 17.92 3.72
CA SER A 124 17.41 18.15 5.14
C SER A 124 16.21 17.97 6.07
N ILE A 125 14.99 18.28 5.60
CA ILE A 125 13.75 18.08 6.36
C ILE A 125 13.49 16.62 6.73
N HIS A 126 13.87 15.65 5.88
CA HIS A 126 13.70 14.23 6.20
C HIS A 126 14.71 13.80 7.28
N LEU A 127 15.96 14.28 7.18
CA LEU A 127 16.99 14.00 8.20
C LEU A 127 16.65 14.65 9.55
N LEU A 128 16.15 15.89 9.53
CA LEU A 128 15.80 16.63 10.74
C LEU A 128 14.50 16.11 11.38
N GLY A 129 13.53 15.69 10.57
CA GLY A 129 12.25 15.17 11.04
C GLY A 129 12.39 13.89 11.86
N TYR A 130 13.37 13.05 11.53
CA TYR A 130 13.59 11.77 12.20
C TYR A 130 14.72 11.79 13.25
N ARG A 131 15.30 12.97 13.52
CA ARG A 131 16.43 13.07 14.45
C ARG A 131 16.00 12.73 15.88
N GLY A 132 16.59 11.66 16.42
CA GLY A 132 16.30 11.18 17.78
C GLY A 132 15.15 10.19 17.86
N GLU A 133 14.54 9.83 16.72
CA GLU A 133 13.56 8.75 16.66
C GLU A 133 14.27 7.40 16.53
N SER A 134 14.14 6.55 17.55
CA SER A 134 14.78 5.23 17.57
C SER A 134 14.15 4.23 16.59
N ALA A 135 12.93 4.48 16.13
CA ALA A 135 12.18 3.59 15.24
C ALA A 135 12.49 3.81 13.74
N VAL A 136 13.15 4.92 13.38
CA VAL A 136 13.40 5.26 11.98
C VAL A 136 14.70 4.65 11.51
N THR A 137 14.62 3.83 10.48
CA THR A 137 15.78 3.16 9.89
C THR A 137 16.34 3.95 8.70
N THR A 138 17.58 3.66 8.31
CA THR A 138 18.22 4.26 7.13
C THR A 138 17.41 3.95 5.86
N GLY A 139 16.82 2.76 5.80
CA GLY A 139 15.93 2.33 4.73
C GLY A 139 14.69 3.21 4.59
N ILE A 140 14.11 3.71 5.68
CA ILE A 140 12.94 4.62 5.63
C ILE A 140 13.36 5.96 5.02
N ILE A 141 14.49 6.52 5.49
CA ILE A 141 15.04 7.78 4.95
C ILE A 141 15.31 7.64 3.44
N LEU A 142 15.87 6.50 3.02
CA LEU A 142 16.10 6.21 1.61
C LEU A 142 14.77 6.11 0.85
N ALA A 143 13.79 5.36 1.36
CA ALA A 143 12.49 5.18 0.72
C ALA A 143 11.74 6.51 0.51
N ASP A 144 11.79 7.42 1.48
CA ASP A 144 11.17 8.74 1.37
C ASP A 144 11.90 9.71 0.45
N THR A 145 13.16 9.41 0.11
CA THR A 145 13.90 10.18 -0.90
C THR A 145 13.54 9.74 -2.32
N LEU A 146 13.10 8.48 -2.49
CA LEU A 146 12.63 7.96 -3.77
C LEU A 146 11.25 8.55 -4.14
N LYS A 147 11.06 8.82 -5.43
CA LYS A 147 9.83 9.44 -5.97
C LYS A 147 8.99 8.40 -6.70
N ASP A 148 7.77 8.79 -7.05
CA ASP A 148 6.89 8.05 -7.95
C ASP A 148 6.54 6.62 -7.48
N TRP A 149 6.33 6.44 -6.17
CA TRP A 149 5.82 5.19 -5.58
C TRP A 149 4.44 4.77 -6.13
N HIS A 150 3.69 5.73 -6.69
CA HIS A 150 2.44 5.49 -7.41
C HIS A 150 2.64 4.91 -8.82
N ASN A 151 3.87 4.82 -9.33
CA ASN A 151 4.16 4.23 -10.63
C ASN A 151 4.73 2.80 -10.44
N PRO A 152 3.99 1.75 -10.80
CA PRO A 152 4.40 0.38 -10.49
C PRO A 152 5.60 -0.09 -11.31
N GLU A 153 5.89 0.51 -12.48
CA GLU A 153 7.14 0.25 -13.22
C GLU A 153 8.36 0.82 -12.50
N ILE A 154 8.22 1.99 -11.87
CA ILE A 154 9.27 2.58 -11.06
C ILE A 154 9.50 1.76 -9.78
N VAL A 155 8.42 1.34 -9.10
CA VAL A 155 8.55 0.47 -7.92
C VAL A 155 9.19 -0.87 -8.27
N ASN A 156 8.88 -1.46 -9.43
CA ASN A 156 9.58 -2.65 -9.91
C ASN A 156 11.09 -2.42 -10.07
N LYS A 157 11.51 -1.27 -10.61
CA LYS A 157 12.94 -0.90 -10.70
C LYS A 157 13.58 -0.78 -9.31
N TYR A 158 12.89 -0.16 -8.36
CA TYR A 158 13.36 -0.06 -6.98
C TYR A 158 13.54 -1.43 -6.33
N MET A 159 12.60 -2.36 -6.52
CA MET A 159 12.75 -3.71 -5.96
C MET A 159 13.87 -4.49 -6.68
N LYS A 160 13.99 -4.36 -8.00
CA LYS A 160 15.06 -5.02 -8.77
C LYS A 160 16.47 -4.55 -8.41
N SER A 161 16.63 -3.35 -7.82
CA SER A 161 17.96 -2.86 -7.41
C SER A 161 18.62 -3.76 -6.36
N PHE A 162 17.83 -4.50 -5.57
CA PHE A 162 18.31 -5.55 -4.63
C PHE A 162 18.81 -6.83 -5.33
N GLY A 163 18.85 -6.85 -6.67
CA GLY A 163 19.34 -7.97 -7.48
C GLY A 163 18.31 -9.08 -7.73
N PHE A 164 17.03 -8.84 -7.46
CA PHE A 164 15.96 -9.77 -7.83
C PHE A 164 15.74 -9.75 -9.35
N GLN A 165 15.53 -10.93 -9.94
CA GLN A 165 15.32 -11.06 -11.39
C GLN A 165 13.85 -10.85 -11.81
N THR A 166 12.93 -11.16 -10.90
CA THR A 166 11.49 -11.08 -11.15
C THR A 166 10.96 -9.68 -10.84
N ASP A 167 10.00 -9.21 -11.63
CA ASP A 167 9.22 -8.02 -11.29
C ASP A 167 8.41 -8.24 -10.01
N PHE A 168 8.40 -7.22 -9.14
CA PHE A 168 7.62 -7.25 -7.91
C PHE A 168 6.12 -7.27 -8.22
N PHE A 169 5.67 -6.36 -9.08
CA PHE A 169 4.34 -6.32 -9.67
C PHE A 169 4.33 -6.93 -11.06
N SER A 170 3.44 -7.90 -11.28
CA SER A 170 3.21 -8.50 -12.59
C SER A 170 2.60 -7.50 -13.58
N ASN A 171 2.53 -7.86 -14.85
CA ASN A 171 1.88 -7.02 -15.86
C ASN A 171 0.39 -6.75 -15.56
N ASP A 172 -0.31 -7.71 -14.96
CA ASP A 172 -1.71 -7.51 -14.58
C ASP A 172 -1.85 -6.67 -13.31
N ASP A 173 -0.92 -6.81 -12.35
CA ASP A 173 -0.85 -5.93 -11.19
C ASP A 173 -0.64 -4.48 -11.63
N LYS A 174 0.28 -4.24 -12.57
CA LYS A 174 0.57 -2.91 -13.13
C LYS A 174 -0.66 -2.25 -13.74
N LYS A 175 -1.41 -2.97 -14.59
CA LYS A 175 -2.63 -2.46 -15.24
C LYS A 175 -3.71 -2.07 -14.22
N ASP A 176 -3.83 -2.80 -13.13
CA ASP A 176 -4.79 -2.47 -12.07
C ASP A 176 -4.32 -1.30 -11.22
N LEU A 177 -3.04 -1.29 -10.83
CA LEU A 177 -2.45 -0.19 -10.08
C LEU A 177 -2.55 1.14 -10.84
N GLU A 178 -2.28 1.16 -12.14
CA GLU A 178 -2.48 2.35 -12.99
C GLU A 178 -3.91 2.89 -12.88
N CYS A 179 -4.91 2.01 -12.92
CA CYS A 179 -6.31 2.40 -12.73
C CYS A 179 -6.55 2.95 -11.32
N PHE A 180 -6.09 2.25 -10.28
CA PHE A 180 -6.34 2.64 -8.89
C PHE A 180 -5.66 3.97 -8.54
N TRP A 181 -4.44 4.19 -9.00
CA TRP A 181 -3.73 5.44 -8.79
C TRP A 181 -4.40 6.60 -9.52
N GLN A 182 -4.87 6.40 -10.76
CA GLN A 182 -5.60 7.43 -11.49
C GLN A 182 -6.97 7.74 -10.87
N LEU A 183 -7.68 6.72 -10.37
CA LEU A 183 -8.93 6.91 -9.63
C LEU A 183 -8.68 7.68 -8.33
N ARG A 184 -7.65 7.32 -7.56
CA ARG A 184 -7.25 8.05 -6.35
C ARG A 184 -6.87 9.51 -6.66
N HIS A 185 -6.11 9.74 -7.73
CA HIS A 185 -5.77 11.09 -8.18
C HIS A 185 -7.05 11.91 -8.43
N SER A 186 -8.01 11.36 -9.16
CA SER A 186 -9.25 12.04 -9.50
C SER A 186 -10.16 12.28 -8.28
N ILE A 187 -10.20 11.33 -7.34
CA ILE A 187 -10.93 11.50 -6.08
C ILE A 187 -10.38 12.67 -5.28
N VAL A 188 -9.04 12.76 -5.16
CA VAL A 188 -8.38 13.75 -4.31
C VAL A 188 -8.30 15.12 -4.97
N HIS A 189 -8.06 15.19 -6.29
CA HIS A 189 -7.72 16.44 -6.96
C HIS A 189 -8.83 17.00 -7.84
N THR A 190 -9.83 16.20 -8.22
CA THR A 190 -10.90 16.61 -9.14
C THR A 190 -12.29 16.25 -8.61
N ALA A 191 -12.44 16.22 -7.28
CA ALA A 191 -13.71 15.98 -6.58
C ALA A 191 -14.42 14.69 -7.06
N ALA A 192 -13.65 13.62 -7.27
CA ALA A 192 -14.14 12.35 -7.81
C ALA A 192 -14.77 12.47 -9.20
N THR A 193 -14.34 13.43 -10.01
CA THR A 193 -14.67 13.52 -11.44
C THR A 193 -13.46 13.06 -12.25
N LEU A 194 -13.62 12.00 -13.04
CA LEU A 194 -12.56 11.59 -13.95
C LEU A 194 -12.53 12.55 -15.14
N THR A 195 -11.57 13.48 -15.17
CA THR A 195 -11.47 14.47 -16.24
C THR A 195 -11.10 13.81 -17.57
N LYS A 196 -11.35 14.48 -18.70
CA LYS A 196 -10.93 13.97 -20.01
C LYS A 196 -9.41 13.74 -20.08
N PRO A 197 -8.53 14.66 -19.64
CA PRO A 197 -7.09 14.42 -19.59
C PRO A 197 -6.71 13.24 -18.71
N ASP A 198 -7.36 13.08 -17.55
CA ASP A 198 -7.06 12.00 -16.61
C ASP A 198 -7.47 10.62 -17.13
N ALA A 199 -8.65 10.53 -17.75
CA ALA A 199 -9.12 9.30 -18.38
C ALA A 199 -8.16 8.80 -19.46
N GLN A 200 -7.60 9.71 -20.25
CA GLN A 200 -6.68 9.38 -21.36
C GLN A 200 -5.33 8.82 -20.90
N LYS A 201 -4.93 9.02 -19.63
CA LYS A 201 -3.69 8.46 -19.08
C LYS A 201 -3.76 6.94 -18.93
N VAL A 202 -4.97 6.36 -18.82
CA VAL A 202 -5.18 4.94 -18.58
C VAL A 202 -6.28 4.43 -19.50
N GLN A 203 -5.93 3.61 -20.50
CA GLN A 203 -6.85 3.17 -21.56
C GLN A 203 -8.18 2.60 -21.03
N ARG A 204 -8.15 1.86 -19.91
CA ARG A 204 -9.32 1.26 -19.26
C ARG A 204 -10.33 2.29 -18.72
N LEU A 205 -9.93 3.55 -18.60
CA LEU A 205 -10.74 4.64 -18.06
C LEU A 205 -11.28 5.59 -19.14
N ASN A 206 -10.92 5.40 -20.41
CA ASN A 206 -11.31 6.28 -21.52
C ASN A 206 -12.82 6.50 -21.62
N ASP A 207 -13.63 5.44 -21.50
CA ASP A 207 -15.09 5.51 -21.59
C ASP A 207 -15.76 6.24 -20.40
N PHE A 208 -14.98 6.57 -19.37
CA PHE A 208 -15.41 7.29 -18.19
C PHE A 208 -14.98 8.77 -18.20
N ALA A 209 -14.37 9.24 -19.31
CA ALA A 209 -13.95 10.61 -19.48
C ALA A 209 -15.09 11.63 -19.25
N GLY A 210 -14.86 12.58 -18.36
CA GLY A 210 -15.82 13.63 -17.97
C GLY A 210 -16.95 13.14 -17.06
N LYS A 211 -16.88 11.93 -16.51
CA LYS A 211 -17.92 11.38 -15.62
C LYS A 211 -17.49 11.40 -14.16
N ASN A 212 -18.48 11.46 -13.28
CA ASN A 212 -18.27 11.21 -11.86
C ASN A 212 -17.89 9.75 -11.62
N ILE A 213 -16.97 9.53 -10.70
CA ILE A 213 -16.59 8.21 -10.21
C ILE A 213 -17.70 7.75 -9.26
N ILE A 214 -18.43 6.74 -9.72
CA ILE A 214 -19.49 6.08 -8.97
C ILE A 214 -19.18 4.58 -8.98
N PHE A 215 -18.94 4.03 -7.80
CA PHE A 215 -18.61 2.63 -7.61
C PHE A 215 -19.85 1.77 -7.37
N LYS A 216 -19.82 0.52 -7.85
CA LYS A 216 -20.82 -0.48 -7.46
C LYS A 216 -20.71 -0.78 -5.96
N ASN A 217 -21.82 -1.21 -5.34
CA ASN A 217 -21.86 -1.47 -3.90
C ASN A 217 -20.91 -2.57 -3.43
N ASN A 218 -20.48 -3.48 -4.30
CA ASN A 218 -19.51 -4.53 -4.00
C ASN A 218 -18.06 -4.14 -4.31
N PHE A 219 -17.80 -2.92 -4.77
CA PHE A 219 -16.47 -2.49 -5.21
C PHE A 219 -15.42 -2.65 -4.11
N ILE A 220 -15.71 -2.22 -2.87
CA ILE A 220 -14.72 -2.31 -1.79
C ILE A 220 -14.35 -3.75 -1.45
N TYR A 221 -15.31 -4.67 -1.54
CA TYR A 221 -15.06 -6.10 -1.34
C TYR A 221 -14.11 -6.65 -2.41
N GLU A 222 -14.40 -6.37 -3.68
CA GLU A 222 -13.55 -6.81 -4.80
C GLU A 222 -12.17 -6.15 -4.77
N LEU A 223 -12.09 -4.86 -4.41
CA LEU A 223 -10.83 -4.15 -4.22
C LEU A 223 -9.99 -4.81 -3.14
N ALA A 224 -10.56 -5.09 -1.97
CA ALA A 224 -9.84 -5.70 -0.87
C ALA A 224 -9.36 -7.13 -1.22
N LYS A 225 -10.17 -7.91 -1.92
CA LYS A 225 -9.77 -9.23 -2.46
C LYS A 225 -8.60 -9.10 -3.46
N ARG A 226 -8.66 -8.13 -4.37
CA ARG A 226 -7.61 -7.89 -5.37
C ARG A 226 -6.30 -7.45 -4.72
N MET A 227 -6.37 -6.52 -3.76
CA MET A 227 -5.20 -6.06 -3.01
C MET A 227 -4.56 -7.19 -2.20
N HIS A 228 -5.36 -8.05 -1.58
CA HIS A 228 -4.86 -9.22 -0.86
C HIS A 228 -4.08 -10.17 -1.77
N ARG A 229 -4.63 -10.49 -2.94
CA ARG A 229 -3.95 -11.32 -3.94
C ARG A 229 -2.62 -10.69 -4.36
N MET A 230 -2.67 -9.41 -4.76
CA MET A 230 -1.51 -8.68 -5.24
C MET A 230 -0.38 -8.64 -4.21
N VAL A 231 -0.67 -8.27 -2.96
CA VAL A 231 0.32 -8.20 -1.88
C VAL A 231 0.91 -9.57 -1.57
N LYS A 232 0.07 -10.62 -1.50
CA LYS A 232 0.54 -11.99 -1.25
C LYS A 232 1.52 -12.45 -2.34
N GLU A 233 1.15 -12.27 -3.61
CA GLU A 233 1.99 -12.68 -4.74
C GLU A 233 3.27 -11.82 -4.84
N ALA A 234 3.16 -10.50 -4.68
CA ALA A 234 4.29 -9.58 -4.76
C ALA A 234 5.32 -9.87 -3.64
N ASN A 235 4.86 -10.10 -2.41
CA ASN A 235 5.73 -10.52 -1.31
C ASN A 235 6.42 -11.85 -1.61
N ALA A 236 5.71 -12.86 -2.12
CA ALA A 236 6.29 -14.16 -2.43
C ALA A 236 7.38 -14.09 -3.52
N ARG A 237 7.20 -13.22 -4.53
CA ARG A 237 8.20 -12.98 -5.60
C ARG A 237 9.53 -12.43 -5.07
N ILE A 238 9.52 -11.80 -3.90
CA ILE A 238 10.71 -11.24 -3.25
C ILE A 238 11.22 -12.14 -2.12
N SER A 239 10.34 -12.66 -1.27
CA SER A 239 10.72 -13.39 -0.07
C SER A 239 11.51 -14.65 -0.41
N ASN A 240 11.08 -15.41 -1.41
CA ASN A 240 11.75 -16.65 -1.81
C ASN A 240 13.21 -16.40 -2.25
N PRO A 241 13.47 -15.53 -3.26
CA PRO A 241 14.85 -15.24 -3.66
C PRO A 241 15.66 -14.45 -2.63
N PHE A 242 15.01 -13.77 -1.67
CA PHE A 242 15.73 -13.17 -0.54
C PHE A 242 16.24 -14.25 0.42
N MET A 243 15.37 -15.20 0.80
CA MET A 243 15.70 -16.28 1.72
C MET A 243 16.78 -17.23 1.18
N GLU A 244 16.78 -17.47 -0.14
CA GLU A 244 17.80 -18.29 -0.82
C GLU A 244 19.20 -17.67 -0.82
N ARG A 245 19.29 -16.32 -0.69
CA ARG A 245 20.55 -15.57 -0.73
C ARG A 245 21.07 -15.19 0.66
N LEU A 246 20.45 -15.69 1.73
CA LEU A 246 20.93 -15.47 3.09
C LEU A 246 22.29 -16.11 3.28
N ARG A 247 23.18 -15.44 4.02
CA ARG A 247 24.46 -15.99 4.41
C ARG A 247 24.27 -17.32 5.16
N SER A 248 25.22 -18.24 4.98
CA SER A 248 25.18 -19.55 5.64
C SER A 248 25.30 -19.45 7.17
N ASP A 249 25.90 -18.38 7.68
CA ASP A 249 26.12 -18.13 9.11
C ASP A 249 24.92 -17.47 9.82
N CYS A 250 23.86 -17.09 9.09
CA CYS A 250 22.65 -16.55 9.71
C CYS A 250 22.02 -17.56 10.67
N ASN A 251 21.87 -17.15 11.92
CA ASN A 251 21.31 -17.98 12.97
C ASN A 251 19.79 -18.14 12.82
N GLN A 252 19.19 -19.04 13.60
CA GLN A 252 17.77 -19.34 13.49
C GLN A 252 16.87 -18.14 13.83
N GLN A 253 17.25 -17.34 14.84
CA GLN A 253 16.49 -16.16 15.26
C GLN A 253 16.46 -15.09 14.17
N GLU A 254 17.59 -14.84 13.50
CA GLU A 254 17.68 -13.93 12.36
C GLU A 254 16.80 -14.40 11.21
N ARG A 255 16.87 -15.70 10.87
CA ARG A 255 16.04 -16.31 9.82
C ARG A 255 14.56 -16.17 10.12
N ASP A 256 14.14 -16.38 11.37
CA ASP A 256 12.74 -16.29 11.77
C ASP A 256 12.24 -14.84 11.81
N SER A 257 13.08 -13.88 12.21
CA SER A 257 12.78 -12.45 12.11
C SER A 257 12.58 -12.00 10.65
N ILE A 258 13.43 -12.48 9.73
CA ILE A 258 13.29 -12.19 8.29
C ILE A 258 12.03 -12.84 7.72
N LYS A 259 11.71 -14.09 8.09
CA LYS A 259 10.46 -14.75 7.68
C LYS A 259 9.23 -13.99 8.16
N LEU A 260 9.24 -13.55 9.43
CA LEU A 260 8.15 -12.75 10.01
C LEU A 260 7.96 -11.44 9.23
N PHE A 261 9.04 -10.78 8.86
CA PHE A 261 8.99 -9.55 8.07
C PHE A 261 8.29 -9.72 6.71
N PHE A 262 8.56 -10.83 6.01
CA PHE A 262 7.92 -11.13 4.72
C PHE A 262 6.53 -11.77 4.84
N GLU A 263 6.10 -12.10 6.06
CA GLU A 263 4.84 -12.81 6.28
C GLU A 263 3.64 -12.02 5.76
N VAL A 264 2.67 -12.76 5.21
CA VAL A 264 1.41 -12.21 4.72
C VAL A 264 0.27 -12.86 5.49
N LYS A 265 -0.12 -12.24 6.60
CA LYS A 265 -1.28 -12.61 7.42
C LYS A 265 -2.47 -11.72 7.10
N THR A 266 -3.66 -12.32 7.17
CA THR A 266 -4.94 -11.62 7.13
C THR A 266 -5.81 -12.05 8.31
N LEU A 267 -6.61 -11.13 8.82
CA LEU A 267 -7.58 -11.42 9.89
C LEU A 267 -8.81 -12.17 9.34
N ASP A 268 -9.09 -12.08 8.04
CA ASP A 268 -10.21 -12.78 7.42
C ASP A 268 -9.85 -14.25 7.13
N ARG A 269 -10.45 -15.17 7.89
CA ARG A 269 -10.25 -16.63 7.72
C ARG A 269 -10.56 -17.11 6.31
N LYS A 270 -11.49 -16.46 5.60
CA LYS A 270 -11.81 -16.83 4.21
C LYS A 270 -10.58 -16.63 3.34
N TRP A 271 -9.83 -15.56 3.53
CA TRP A 271 -8.68 -15.16 2.69
C TRP A 271 -7.36 -15.85 3.06
N LYS A 272 -7.27 -16.48 4.23
CA LYS A 272 -6.10 -17.30 4.62
C LYS A 272 -5.88 -18.49 3.68
N ASN A 273 -6.95 -19.09 3.16
CA ASN A 273 -6.91 -20.35 2.40
C ASN A 273 -7.23 -20.19 0.91
N PHE A 274 -7.34 -18.97 0.37
CA PHE A 274 -7.49 -18.82 -1.08
C PHE A 274 -6.16 -19.17 -1.77
N ASN A 275 -6.14 -20.35 -2.37
CA ASN A 275 -5.40 -20.58 -3.61
C ASN A 275 -6.20 -19.83 -4.69
N PHE A 276 -5.64 -18.75 -5.21
CA PHE A 276 -6.25 -18.03 -6.32
C PHE A 276 -6.00 -18.87 -7.58
N GLU A 277 -6.96 -19.73 -7.91
CA GLU A 277 -7.10 -20.22 -9.30
C GLU A 277 -7.39 -19.05 -10.25
#